data_AF-E8U8E9-F1
#
_entry.id   AF-E8U8E9-F1
#
_cell.length_a   1.000
_cell.length_b   1.000
_cell.length_c   1.000
_cell.angle_alpha   90.00
_cell.angle_beta   90.00
_cell.angle_gamma   90.00
#
_symmetry.space_group_name_H-M   'P 1'
#
loop_
_entity.id
_entity.type
_entity.pdbx_description
1 polymer ?
#
loop_
_entity_poly.entity_id
_entity_poly.type
_entity_poly.pdbx_seq_one_letter_code
_entity_poly.pdbx_strand_id
1 'polypeptide(L)' 'MARDPKQQFNVYLPPDLVRRIKYASIDARLSLSAYVERALRNQLERDTQEPEAHP' A
#
# COMPACT_ATOMS: atom_id res chain seq x y z
N MET A 1 -1.76 0.06 25.72
CA MET A 1 -1.24 -0.52 24.47
C MET A 1 -0.80 0.64 23.60
N ALA A 2 0.51 0.88 23.47
CA ALA A 2 1.00 1.98 22.65
C ALA A 2 0.66 1.69 21.19
N ARG A 3 -0.17 2.52 20.57
CA ARG A 3 -0.31 2.50 19.11
C ARG A 3 1.01 2.99 18.55
N ASP A 4 1.65 2.18 17.73
CA ASP A 4 2.87 2.59 17.03
C ASP A 4 2.59 3.92 16.30
N PRO A 5 3.46 4.93 16.47
CA PRO A 5 3.21 6.25 15.90
C PRO A 5 3.20 6.15 14.38
N LYS A 6 2.07 6.53 13.75
CA LYS A 6 1.98 6.60 12.30
C LYS A 6 2.84 7.76 11.79
N GLN A 7 3.87 7.46 11.01
CA GLN A 7 4.67 8.45 10.30
C GLN A 7 3.99 8.84 8.97
N GLN A 8 4.01 10.14 8.62
CA GLN A 8 3.52 10.59 7.32
C GLN A 8 4.48 10.17 6.21
N PHE A 9 3.93 9.61 5.14
CA PHE A 9 4.65 9.17 3.94
C PHE A 9 4.04 9.87 2.71
N ASN A 10 4.70 10.91 2.23
CA ASN A 10 4.25 11.70 1.09
C ASN A 10 4.97 11.24 -0.17
N VAL A 11 4.20 10.93 -1.23
CA VAL A 11 4.73 10.52 -2.54
C VAL A 11 4.02 11.26 -3.66
N TYR A 12 4.74 11.47 -4.76
CA TYR A 12 4.19 12.06 -5.98
C TYR A 12 3.75 10.96 -6.93
N LEU A 13 2.48 11.00 -7.32
CA LEU A 13 1.87 10.06 -8.26
C LEU A 13 1.13 10.83 -9.35
N PRO A 14 0.95 10.24 -10.54
CA PRO A 14 0.09 10.81 -11.56
C PRO A 14 -1.34 11.07 -11.03
N PRO A 15 -1.99 12.18 -11.43
CA PRO A 15 -3.30 12.56 -10.90
C PRO A 15 -4.38 11.49 -11.15
N ASP A 16 -4.36 10.85 -12.32
CA ASP A 16 -5.27 9.74 -12.65
C ASP A 16 -5.10 8.55 -11.71
N LEU A 17 -3.85 8.23 -11.34
CA LEU A 17 -3.56 7.15 -10.41
C LEU A 17 -4.07 7.47 -9.01
N VAL A 18 -3.83 8.69 -8.52
CA VAL A 18 -4.39 9.15 -7.23
C VAL A 18 -5.91 9.03 -7.21
N ARG A 19 -6.57 9.37 -8.32
CA ARG A 19 -8.03 9.25 -8.44
C ARG A 19 -8.49 7.79 -8.33
N ARG A 20 -7.82 6.88 -9.07
CA ARG A 20 -8.11 5.44 -9.02
C ARG A 20 -7.90 4.84 -7.64
N ILE A 21 -6.81 5.20 -6.94
CA ILE A 21 -6.53 4.71 -5.59
C ILE A 21 -7.62 5.18 -4.62
N LYS A 22 -8.08 6.43 -4.71
CA LYS A 22 -9.16 6.94 -3.86
C LYS A 22 -10.45 6.14 -4.06
N TYR A 23 -10.88 5.91 -5.30
CA TYR A 23 -12.07 5.09 -5.56
C TYR A 23 -11.90 3.67 -5.02
N ALA A 24 -10.76 3.03 -5.28
CA ALA A 24 -10.49 1.68 -4.79
C ALA A 24 -10.49 1.58 -3.24
N SER A 25 -10.04 2.62 -2.53
CA SER A 25 -10.13 2.66 -1.06
C SER A 25 -11.58 2.74 -0.56
N ILE A 26 -12.43 3.50 -1.27
CA ILE A 26 -13.86 3.61 -0.96
C ILE A 26 -14.56 2.27 -1.21
N ASP A 27 -14.28 1.63 -2.36
CA ASP A 27 -14.85 0.34 -2.72
C ASP A 27 -14.44 -0.75 -1.71
N ALA A 28 -13.20 -0.71 -1.23
CA ALA A 28 -12.69 -1.61 -0.19
C ALA A 28 -13.21 -1.27 1.22
N ARG A 29 -13.98 -0.18 1.40
CA ARG A 29 -14.40 0.38 2.69
C ARG A 29 -13.24 0.60 3.67
N LEU A 30 -12.09 1.03 3.13
CA LEU A 30 -10.89 1.33 3.90
C LEU A 30 -10.57 2.82 3.81
N SER A 31 -9.88 3.35 4.83
CA SER A 31 -9.23 4.64 4.66
C SER A 31 -8.14 4.54 3.59
N LEU A 32 -7.83 5.67 2.93
CA LEU A 32 -6.76 5.72 1.94
C LEU A 32 -5.42 5.17 2.50
N SER A 33 -5.07 5.53 3.73
CA SER A 33 -3.87 5.05 4.40
C SER A 33 -3.89 3.54 4.63
N ALA A 34 -5.01 2.97 5.09
CA ALA A 34 -5.13 1.52 5.29
C ALA A 34 -5.11 0.76 3.96
N TYR A 35 -5.74 1.31 2.92
CA TYR A 35 -5.71 0.73 1.58
C TYR A 35 -4.29 0.70 1.01
N VAL A 36 -3.56 1.83 1.10
CA VAL A 36 -2.17 1.94 0.64
C VAL A 36 -1.24 1.05 1.46
N GLU A 37 -1.38 1.01 2.79
CA GLU A 37 -0.60 0.11 3.66
C GLU A 37 -0.77 -1.35 3.25
N ARG A 38 -2.01 -1.80 3.01
CA ARG A 38 -2.28 -3.16 2.54
C ARG A 38 -1.67 -3.43 1.17
N ALA A 39 -1.80 -2.50 0.23
CA ALA A 39 -1.23 -2.64 -1.11
C ALA A 39 0.30 -2.74 -1.08
N LEU A 40 0.96 -1.88 -0.29
CA LEU A 40 2.41 -1.89 -0.12
C LEU A 40 2.90 -3.16 0.56
N ARG A 41 2.21 -3.62 1.62
CA ARG A 41 2.56 -4.88 2.31
C ARG A 41 2.46 -6.07 1.37
N ASN A 42 1.34 -6.19 0.65
CA ASN A 42 1.16 -7.27 -0.33
C ASN A 42 2.22 -7.23 -1.44
N GLN A 43 2.67 -6.04 -1.85
CA GLN A 43 3.74 -5.91 -2.84
C GLN A 43 5.08 -6.37 -2.26
N LEU A 44 5.45 -5.92 -1.06
CA LEU A 44 6.68 -6.36 -0.39
C LEU A 44 6.70 -7.86 -0.14
N GLU A 45 5.54 -8.46 0.20
CA GLU A 45 5.41 -9.91 0.32
C GLU A 45 5.69 -10.58 -1.01
N ARG A 46 5.12 -10.12 -2.13
CA ARG A 46 5.38 -10.66 -3.47
C ARG A 46 6.85 -10.56 -3.86
N ASP A 47 7.48 -9.41 -3.64
CA ASP A 47 8.90 -9.18 -3.95
C ASP A 47 9.81 -10.05 -3.06
N THR A 48 9.39 -10.35 -1.82
CA THR A 48 10.10 -11.28 -0.91
C THR A 48 9.85 -12.75 -1.27
N GLN A 49 8.73 -13.04 -1.93
CA GLN A 49 8.33 -14.38 -2.35
C GLN A 49 8.89 -14.76 -3.72
N GLU A 50 9.69 -13.91 -4.40
CA GLU A 50 10.60 -14.37 -5.45
C GLU A 50 11.64 -15.27 -4.77
N PRO A 51 11.46 -16.60 -4.80
CA PRO A 51 12.48 -17.47 -4.27
C PRO A 51 13.66 -17.30 -5.22
N GLU A 52 14.84 -17.12 -4.66
CA GLU A 52 16.09 -17.29 -5.36
C GLU A 52 15.93 -18.42 -6.39
N ALA A 53 16.14 -18.08 -7.66
CA ALA A 53 16.42 -19.06 -8.68
C ALA A 53 17.59 -19.91 -8.15
N HIS A 54 17.26 -21.08 -7.59
CA HIS A 54 18.25 -22.05 -7.17
C HIS A 54 18.72 -22.78 -8.44
N PRO A 55 20.04 -22.93 -8.62
CA PRO A 55 20.74 -23.14 -9.89
C PRO A 55 20.40 -24.42 -10.66
#